data_AF-X1JDT2-F1
#
_entry.id   AF-X1JDT2-F1
#
_cell.length_a   1.000
_cell.length_b   1.000
_cell.length_c   1.000
_cell.angle_alpha   90.00
_cell.angle_beta   90.00
_cell.angle_gamma   90.00
#
_symmetry.space_group_name_H-M   'P 1'
#
loop_
_entity.id
_entity.type
_entity.pdbx_description
1 polymer ?
#
loop_
_entity_poly.entity_id
_entity_poly.type
_entity_poly.pdbx_seq_one_letter_code
_entity_poly.pdbx_strand_id
1 'polypeptide(L)'
;ACADADMTGQLTELLEAELHQQGLWQLFSEVELPLVPVLVHMERNGVALNTELLRQMSHRLGEQLLKLEAEIYNSVGHQFNINSPQQISSVLFLELRLPSARKTKSGFFSTEAPVLEGLRGAHPIVDCLLQYRHLAKLKSTYVDALPSLINLKTGRVHTSFNQTQTATGRLSSSEPNLQNIAVRDELGKEIRRSFIAPPGSY
;
A
#
# COMPACT_ATOMS: atom_id res chain seq x y z
N ALA A 1 -22.00 20.23 -13.55
CA ALA A 1 -21.38 21.57 -13.45
C ALA A 1 -22.32 22.58 -12.80
N CYS A 2 -23.35 23.10 -13.49
CA CYS A 2 -24.24 24.10 -12.89
C CYS A 2 -25.07 23.55 -11.72
N ALA A 3 -25.57 22.32 -11.83
CA ALA A 3 -26.26 21.64 -10.73
C ALA A 3 -25.35 21.41 -9.51
N ASP A 4 -24.08 21.05 -9.73
CA ASP A 4 -23.13 20.84 -8.62
C ASP A 4 -22.81 22.15 -7.89
N ALA A 5 -22.68 23.25 -8.64
CA ALA A 5 -22.46 24.59 -8.06
C ALA A 5 -23.68 25.05 -7.25
N ASP A 6 -24.89 24.88 -7.77
CA ASP A 6 -26.15 25.20 -7.08
C ASP A 6 -26.30 24.38 -5.79
N MET A 7 -26.13 23.05 -5.88
CA MET A 7 -26.20 22.17 -4.71
C MET A 7 -25.13 22.49 -3.67
N THR A 8 -23.90 22.80 -4.08
CA THR A 8 -22.83 23.18 -3.14
C THR A 8 -23.17 24.46 -2.40
N GLY A 9 -23.72 25.47 -3.10
CA GLY A 9 -24.16 26.72 -2.49
C GLY A 9 -25.27 26.50 -1.46
N GLN A 10 -26.31 25.75 -1.82
CA GLN A 10 -27.40 25.42 -0.90
C GLN A 10 -26.93 24.65 0.35
N LEU A 11 -25.98 23.72 0.17
CA LEU A 11 -25.42 22.95 1.28
C LEU A 11 -24.52 23.79 2.18
N THR A 12 -23.83 24.79 1.64
CA THR A 12 -22.91 25.63 2.42
C THR A 12 -23.65 26.38 3.52
N GLU A 13 -24.79 27.00 3.20
CA GLU A 13 -25.59 27.74 4.19
C GLU A 13 -26.06 26.84 5.34
N LEU A 14 -26.51 25.62 5.03
CA LEU A 14 -26.99 24.66 6.02
C LEU A 14 -25.85 24.13 6.90
N LEU A 15 -24.73 23.75 6.29
CA LEU A 15 -23.59 23.15 6.99
C LEU A 15 -22.81 24.19 7.80
N GLU A 16 -22.72 25.44 7.34
CA GLU A 16 -22.09 26.53 8.09
C GLU A 16 -22.82 26.79 9.43
N ALA A 17 -24.16 26.85 9.40
CA ALA A 17 -24.95 27.00 10.62
C ALA A 17 -24.74 25.83 11.59
N GLU A 18 -24.67 24.60 11.08
CA GLU A 18 -24.39 23.41 11.89
C GLU A 18 -22.97 23.43 12.50
N LEU A 19 -21.96 23.84 11.74
CA LEU A 19 -20.58 24.01 12.22
C LEU A 19 -20.50 25.04 13.35
N HIS A 20 -21.21 26.16 13.23
CA HIS A 20 -21.29 27.15 14.31
C HIS A 20 -21.96 26.60 15.56
N GLN A 21 -23.09 25.90 15.41
CA GLN A 21 -23.81 25.30 16.55
C GLN A 21 -22.97 24.25 17.27
N GLN A 22 -22.14 23.49 16.55
CA GLN A 22 -21.25 22.48 17.11
C GLN A 22 -19.91 23.06 17.62
N GLY A 23 -19.66 24.38 17.45
CA GLY A 23 -18.40 25.01 17.85
C GLY A 23 -17.20 24.61 16.99
N LEU A 24 -17.43 24.08 15.78
CA LEU A 24 -16.41 23.56 14.86
C LEU A 24 -15.95 24.59 13.82
N TRP A 25 -16.58 25.76 13.78
CA TRP A 25 -16.29 26.79 12.79
C TRP A 25 -14.81 27.22 12.74
N GLN A 26 -14.16 27.38 13.90
CA GLN A 26 -12.74 27.74 13.95
C GLN A 26 -11.84 26.66 13.34
N LEU A 27 -12.09 25.38 13.64
CA LEU A 27 -11.35 24.28 13.02
C LEU A 27 -11.52 24.30 11.48
N PHE A 28 -12.74 24.47 11.01
CA PHE A 28 -13.04 24.52 9.58
C PHE A 28 -12.35 25.71 8.89
N SER A 29 -12.51 26.92 9.43
CA SER A 29 -12.06 28.16 8.80
C SER A 29 -10.56 28.45 8.97
N GLU A 30 -9.94 28.01 10.06
CA GLU A 30 -8.53 28.30 10.37
C GLU A 30 -7.59 27.12 10.06
N VAL A 31 -8.11 25.89 9.95
CA VAL A 31 -7.30 24.70 9.67
C VAL A 31 -7.72 24.02 8.38
N GLU A 32 -8.98 23.56 8.28
CA GLU A 32 -9.39 22.70 7.16
C GLU A 32 -9.35 23.45 5.82
N LEU A 33 -9.99 24.63 5.72
CA LEU A 33 -9.99 25.45 4.50
C LEU A 33 -8.59 25.96 4.12
N PRO A 34 -7.78 26.53 5.04
CA PRO A 34 -6.42 26.97 4.69
C PRO A 34 -5.48 25.83 4.30
N LEU A 35 -5.75 24.58 4.72
CA LEU A 35 -4.98 23.42 4.33
C LEU A 35 -5.22 23.01 2.86
N VAL A 36 -6.42 23.25 2.32
CA VAL A 36 -6.77 22.90 0.92
C VAL A 36 -5.74 23.42 -0.10
N PRO A 37 -5.38 24.72 -0.17
CA PRO A 37 -4.40 25.20 -1.14
C PRO A 37 -3.01 24.60 -0.94
N VAL A 38 -2.62 24.24 0.29
CA VAL A 38 -1.35 23.57 0.58
C VAL A 38 -1.34 22.16 -0.01
N LEU A 39 -2.41 21.39 0.21
CA LEU A 39 -2.56 20.05 -0.37
C LEU A 39 -2.56 20.12 -1.89
N VAL A 40 -3.35 21.02 -2.49
CA VAL A 40 -3.37 21.22 -3.95
C VAL A 40 -1.97 21.53 -4.50
N HIS A 41 -1.18 22.34 -3.80
CA HIS A 41 0.20 22.61 -4.19
C HIS A 41 1.08 21.36 -4.12
N MET A 42 0.99 20.59 -3.03
CA MET A 42 1.73 19.34 -2.86
C MET A 42 1.37 18.31 -3.94
N GLU A 43 0.08 18.12 -4.21
CA GLU A 43 -0.42 17.18 -5.22
C GLU A 43 0.05 17.59 -6.62
N ARG A 44 -0.06 18.88 -6.98
CA ARG A 44 0.40 19.38 -8.28
C ARG A 44 1.91 19.29 -8.47
N ASN A 45 2.69 19.46 -7.40
CA ASN A 45 4.14 19.32 -7.47
C ASN A 45 4.55 17.85 -7.67
N GLY A 46 3.91 16.92 -6.97
CA GLY A 46 4.28 15.51 -6.99
C GLY A 46 5.71 15.24 -6.48
N VAL A 47 6.16 13.99 -6.62
CA VAL A 47 7.48 13.51 -6.16
C VAL A 47 8.26 12.86 -7.30
N ALA A 48 9.58 13.12 -7.38
CA ALA A 48 10.45 12.48 -8.37
C ALA A 48 10.93 11.11 -7.88
N LEU A 49 11.11 10.20 -8.84
CA LEU A 49 11.58 8.84 -8.59
C LEU A 49 12.85 8.54 -9.39
N ASN A 50 13.75 7.79 -8.78
CA ASN A 50 14.85 7.12 -9.45
C ASN A 50 14.33 5.83 -10.09
N THR A 51 13.87 5.93 -11.33
CA THR A 51 13.32 4.80 -12.09
C THR A 51 14.35 3.72 -12.41
N GLU A 52 15.62 4.09 -12.56
CA GLU A 52 16.70 3.13 -12.80
C GLU A 52 16.95 2.24 -11.58
N LEU A 53 16.98 2.84 -10.39
CA LEU A 53 17.08 2.07 -9.14
C LEU A 53 15.91 1.10 -9.00
N LEU A 54 14.68 1.57 -9.24
CA LEU A 54 13.49 0.71 -9.17
C LEU A 54 13.54 -0.43 -10.20
N ARG A 55 14.03 -0.18 -11.41
CA ARG A 55 14.21 -1.21 -12.45
C ARG A 55 15.22 -2.29 -12.01
N GLN A 56 16.35 -1.89 -11.45
CA GLN A 56 17.36 -2.82 -10.91
C GLN A 56 16.80 -3.66 -9.76
N MET A 57 16.06 -3.02 -8.85
CA MET A 57 15.36 -3.71 -7.77
C MET A 57 14.34 -4.71 -8.30
N SER A 58 13.57 -4.34 -9.34
CA SER A 58 12.57 -5.23 -9.96
C SER A 58 13.20 -6.53 -10.46
N HIS A 59 14.33 -6.43 -11.15
CA HIS A 59 15.08 -7.60 -11.63
C HIS A 59 15.56 -8.47 -10.45
N ARG A 60 16.25 -7.87 -9.47
CA ARG A 60 16.81 -8.59 -8.32
C ARG A 60 15.73 -9.30 -7.50
N LEU A 61 14.60 -8.63 -7.27
CA LEU A 61 13.45 -9.22 -6.56
C LEU A 61 12.79 -10.33 -7.39
N GLY A 62 12.71 -10.17 -8.71
CA GLY A 62 12.21 -11.22 -9.60
C GLY A 62 13.02 -12.51 -9.51
N GLU A 63 14.35 -12.41 -9.53
CA GLU A 63 15.23 -13.57 -9.37
C GLU A 63 15.08 -14.25 -8.00
N GLN A 64 14.95 -13.46 -6.92
CA GLN A 64 14.74 -14.00 -5.58
C GLN A 64 13.38 -14.70 -5.46
N LEU A 65 12.33 -14.14 -6.06
CA LEU A 65 10.99 -14.74 -6.06
C LEU A 65 10.98 -16.08 -6.80
N LEU A 66 11.66 -16.18 -7.96
CA LEU A 66 11.76 -17.44 -8.70
C LEU A 66 12.48 -18.54 -7.90
N LYS A 67 13.52 -18.18 -7.15
CA LYS A 67 14.22 -19.12 -6.26
C LYS A 67 13.30 -19.61 -5.13
N LEU A 68 12.63 -18.68 -4.45
CA LEU A 68 11.69 -19.01 -3.37
C LEU A 68 10.51 -19.84 -3.86
N GLU A 69 9.99 -19.55 -5.06
CA GLU A 69 8.94 -20.32 -5.69
C GLU A 69 9.38 -21.76 -5.95
N ALA A 70 10.58 -21.97 -6.49
CA ALA A 70 11.15 -23.31 -6.67
C ALA A 70 11.34 -24.04 -5.33
N GLU A 71 11.83 -23.36 -4.29
CA GLU A 71 11.98 -23.93 -2.94
C GLU A 71 10.62 -24.34 -2.32
N ILE A 72 9.59 -23.51 -2.51
CA ILE A 72 8.22 -23.81 -2.06
C ILE A 72 7.69 -25.05 -2.79
N TYR A 73 7.84 -25.12 -4.11
CA TYR A 73 7.38 -26.28 -4.88
C TYR A 73 8.14 -27.57 -4.54
N ASN A 74 9.46 -27.48 -4.36
CA ASN A 74 10.26 -28.63 -3.94
C ASN A 74 9.91 -29.13 -2.53
N SER A 75 9.51 -28.22 -1.64
CA SER A 75 9.10 -28.58 -0.27
C SER A 75 7.76 -29.32 -0.21
N VAL A 76 6.91 -29.16 -1.24
CA VAL A 76 5.56 -29.79 -1.29
C VAL A 76 5.52 -30.96 -2.28
N GLY A 77 6.34 -30.92 -3.33
CA GLY A 77 6.43 -31.95 -4.37
C GLY A 77 5.55 -31.70 -5.60
N HIS A 78 4.81 -30.58 -5.64
CA HIS A 78 4.06 -30.16 -6.83
C HIS A 78 3.89 -28.64 -6.90
N GLN A 79 3.44 -28.17 -8.05
CA GLN A 79 3.14 -26.76 -8.28
C GLN A 79 1.71 -26.42 -7.87
N PHE A 80 1.53 -25.17 -7.43
CA PHE A 80 0.25 -24.55 -7.12
C PHE A 80 0.40 -23.02 -7.20
N ASN A 81 -0.70 -22.29 -7.19
CA ASN A 81 -0.68 -20.83 -7.20
C ASN A 81 -0.35 -20.28 -5.80
N ILE A 82 0.92 -19.88 -5.60
CA ILE A 82 1.43 -19.27 -4.36
C ILE A 82 0.77 -17.91 -4.08
N ASN A 83 0.20 -17.25 -5.08
CA ASN A 83 -0.54 -16.01 -4.89
C ASN A 83 -2.00 -16.24 -4.47
N SER A 84 -2.50 -17.49 -4.46
CA SER A 84 -3.85 -17.84 -4.02
C SER A 84 -3.88 -18.24 -2.54
N PRO A 85 -4.47 -17.43 -1.64
CA PRO A 85 -4.59 -17.78 -0.23
C PRO A 85 -5.36 -19.08 0.00
N GLN A 86 -6.30 -19.42 -0.87
CA GLN A 86 -7.09 -20.65 -0.79
C GLN A 86 -6.23 -21.88 -1.09
N GLN A 87 -5.44 -21.85 -2.16
CA GLN A 87 -4.56 -22.98 -2.50
C GLN A 87 -3.49 -23.17 -1.43
N ILE A 88 -2.88 -22.09 -0.93
CA ILE A 88 -1.96 -22.16 0.21
C ILE A 88 -2.65 -22.75 1.44
N SER A 89 -3.87 -22.32 1.76
CA SER A 89 -4.61 -22.88 2.90
C SER A 89 -4.82 -24.39 2.76
N SER A 90 -5.11 -24.88 1.56
CA SER A 90 -5.26 -26.32 1.32
C SER A 90 -3.93 -27.06 1.51
N VAL A 91 -2.85 -26.57 0.90
CA VAL A 91 -1.52 -27.17 1.01
C VAL A 91 -1.06 -27.22 2.47
N LEU A 92 -1.12 -26.10 3.20
CA LEU A 92 -0.60 -26.05 4.58
C LEU A 92 -1.41 -26.92 5.56
N PHE A 93 -2.74 -26.91 5.47
CA PHE A 93 -3.58 -27.46 6.54
C PHE A 93 -4.28 -28.78 6.18
N LEU A 94 -4.51 -29.06 4.89
CA LEU A 94 -5.14 -30.31 4.45
C LEU A 94 -4.09 -31.35 4.04
N GLU A 95 -3.09 -30.93 3.26
CA GLU A 95 -2.07 -31.82 2.71
C GLU A 95 -0.92 -32.02 3.71
N LEU A 96 -0.25 -30.93 4.11
CA LEU A 96 0.85 -30.97 5.08
C LEU A 96 0.38 -31.13 6.53
N ARG A 97 -0.93 -30.95 6.78
CA ARG A 97 -1.58 -31.12 8.09
C ARG A 97 -0.89 -30.34 9.23
N LEU A 98 -0.40 -29.12 8.92
CA LEU A 98 0.18 -28.25 9.94
C LEU A 98 -0.87 -27.83 10.98
N PRO A 99 -0.46 -27.47 12.21
CA PRO A 99 -1.38 -27.01 13.24
C PRO A 99 -2.28 -25.88 12.72
N SER A 100 -3.60 -26.12 12.69
CA SER A 100 -4.52 -25.19 12.06
C SER A 100 -4.83 -23.99 12.94
N ALA A 101 -4.82 -22.79 12.36
CA ALA A 101 -5.33 -21.59 13.01
C ALA A 101 -6.84 -21.37 12.73
N ARG A 102 -7.36 -20.23 13.20
CA ARG A 102 -8.74 -19.78 13.03
C ARG A 102 -9.18 -19.79 11.55
N LYS A 103 -10.41 -20.27 11.30
CA LYS A 103 -11.07 -20.15 9.99
C LYS A 103 -11.54 -18.73 9.72
N THR A 104 -11.41 -18.32 8.47
CA THR A 104 -11.95 -17.06 7.92
C THR A 104 -13.47 -17.16 7.75
N LYS A 105 -14.13 -16.01 7.51
CA LYS A 105 -15.59 -15.97 7.22
C LYS A 105 -15.97 -16.83 6.01
N SER A 106 -15.05 -17.03 5.07
CA SER A 106 -15.18 -17.88 3.89
C SER A 106 -14.97 -19.39 4.15
N GLY A 107 -14.73 -19.81 5.40
CA GLY A 107 -14.58 -21.22 5.77
C GLY A 107 -13.18 -21.82 5.59
N PHE A 108 -12.28 -21.15 4.86
CA PHE A 108 -10.87 -21.53 4.72
C PHE A 108 -10.05 -21.12 5.94
N PHE A 109 -8.94 -21.82 6.20
CA PHE A 109 -8.01 -21.44 7.26
C PHE A 109 -7.27 -20.15 6.88
N SER A 110 -7.06 -19.27 7.86
CA SER A 110 -6.31 -18.05 7.61
C SER A 110 -4.85 -18.40 7.30
N THR A 111 -4.29 -17.71 6.31
CA THR A 111 -2.86 -17.78 5.99
C THR A 111 -2.20 -16.42 6.20
N GLU A 112 -2.80 -15.51 6.98
CA GLU A 112 -2.21 -14.18 7.22
C GLU A 112 -0.84 -14.28 7.91
N ALA A 113 -0.03 -13.21 7.79
CA ALA A 113 1.31 -13.20 8.36
C ALA A 113 1.37 -13.62 9.83
N PRO A 114 0.52 -13.13 10.76
CA PRO A 114 0.57 -13.55 12.16
C PRO A 114 0.30 -15.05 12.36
N VAL A 115 -0.53 -15.66 11.49
CA VAL A 115 -0.80 -17.09 11.54
C VAL A 115 0.42 -17.88 11.07
N LEU A 116 1.02 -17.49 9.94
CA LEU A 116 2.21 -18.13 9.42
C LEU A 116 3.42 -17.96 10.36
N GLU A 117 3.57 -16.81 11.00
CA GLU A 117 4.59 -16.56 12.02
C GLU A 117 4.49 -17.56 13.19
N GLY A 118 3.26 -17.88 13.63
CA GLY A 118 3.02 -18.91 14.65
C GLY A 118 3.32 -20.35 14.20
N LEU A 119 3.54 -20.58 12.91
CA LEU A 119 3.87 -21.88 12.32
C LEU A 119 5.35 -22.01 11.97
N ARG A 120 6.18 -21.00 12.26
CA ARG A 120 7.63 -21.10 12.03
C ARG A 120 8.21 -22.30 12.77
N GLY A 121 9.14 -22.98 12.13
CA GLY A 121 9.74 -24.22 12.62
C GLY A 121 8.86 -25.48 12.46
N ALA A 122 7.58 -25.36 12.11
CA ALA A 122 6.74 -26.52 11.84
C ALA A 122 7.05 -27.17 10.47
N HIS A 123 7.39 -26.37 9.47
CA HIS A 123 7.76 -26.86 8.13
C HIS A 123 8.59 -25.81 7.34
N PRO A 124 9.59 -26.22 6.53
CA PRO A 124 10.42 -25.28 5.74
C PRO A 124 9.65 -24.34 4.82
N ILE A 125 8.49 -24.78 4.32
CA ILE A 125 7.60 -23.98 3.46
C ILE A 125 7.17 -22.66 4.12
N VAL A 126 7.06 -22.62 5.45
CA VAL A 126 6.49 -21.47 6.18
C VAL A 126 7.40 -20.26 6.05
N ASP A 127 8.70 -20.42 6.30
CA ASP A 127 9.69 -19.34 6.18
C ASP A 127 9.82 -18.87 4.72
N CYS A 128 9.87 -19.81 3.78
CA CYS A 128 9.92 -19.50 2.35
C CYS A 128 8.69 -18.69 1.92
N LEU A 129 7.49 -19.06 2.40
CA LEU A 129 6.24 -18.39 2.05
C LEU A 129 6.16 -16.98 2.66
N LEU A 130 6.57 -16.82 3.92
CA LEU A 130 6.64 -15.51 4.57
C LEU A 130 7.56 -14.57 3.79
N GLN A 131 8.74 -15.07 3.39
CA GLN A 131 9.70 -14.30 2.60
C GLN A 131 9.15 -13.99 1.20
N TYR A 132 8.58 -14.99 0.51
CA TYR A 132 7.99 -14.82 -0.82
C TYR A 132 6.92 -13.72 -0.80
N ARG A 133 5.97 -13.79 0.13
CA ARG A 133 4.88 -12.79 0.24
C ARG A 133 5.38 -11.41 0.57
N HIS A 134 6.41 -11.30 1.40
CA HIS A 134 7.04 -10.03 1.72
C HIS A 134 7.67 -9.41 0.46
N LEU A 135 8.52 -10.15 -0.26
CA LEU A 135 9.17 -9.68 -1.48
C LEU A 135 8.16 -9.38 -2.60
N ALA A 136 7.18 -10.27 -2.80
CA ALA A 136 6.15 -10.12 -3.82
C ALA A 136 5.30 -8.86 -3.58
N LYS A 137 4.96 -8.57 -2.32
CA LYS A 137 4.25 -7.34 -1.96
C LYS A 137 5.10 -6.10 -2.24
N LEU A 138 6.37 -6.08 -1.81
CA LEU A 138 7.26 -4.95 -2.08
C LEU A 138 7.43 -4.71 -3.58
N LYS A 139 7.62 -5.78 -4.35
CA LYS A 139 7.78 -5.72 -5.81
C LYS A 139 6.52 -5.18 -6.49
N SER A 140 5.37 -5.80 -6.24
CA SER A 140 4.11 -5.45 -6.90
C SER A 140 3.54 -4.10 -6.48
N THR A 141 3.60 -3.78 -5.18
CA THR A 141 2.96 -2.56 -4.63
C THR A 141 3.79 -1.32 -4.89
N TYR A 142 5.11 -1.44 -4.89
CA TYR A 142 6.01 -0.29 -4.98
C TYR A 142 6.92 -0.35 -6.20
N VAL A 143 7.74 -1.40 -6.32
CA VAL A 143 8.86 -1.42 -7.26
C VAL A 143 8.40 -1.40 -8.72
N ASP A 144 7.37 -2.18 -9.06
CA ASP A 144 6.82 -2.24 -10.41
C ASP A 144 5.72 -1.20 -10.65
N ALA A 145 4.93 -0.89 -9.61
CA ALA A 145 3.78 0.00 -9.74
C ALA A 145 4.17 1.48 -9.77
N LEU A 146 5.12 1.93 -8.95
CA LEU A 146 5.45 3.37 -8.89
C LEU A 146 5.97 3.94 -10.22
N PRO A 147 6.85 3.24 -10.97
CA PRO A 147 7.29 3.74 -12.27
C PRO A 147 6.16 3.89 -13.30
N SER A 148 5.14 3.03 -13.26
CA SER A 148 4.02 3.10 -14.21
C SER A 148 3.03 4.22 -13.89
N LEU A 149 3.10 4.79 -12.68
CA LEU A 149 2.28 5.91 -12.22
C LEU A 149 2.94 7.29 -12.44
N ILE A 150 4.10 7.32 -13.11
CA ILE A 150 4.76 8.58 -13.45
C ILE A 150 3.93 9.33 -14.49
N ASN A 151 3.58 10.57 -14.18
CA ASN A 151 2.92 11.46 -15.12
C ASN A 151 3.91 11.89 -16.21
N LEU A 152 3.56 11.63 -17.48
CA LEU A 152 4.44 11.89 -18.62
C LEU A 152 4.78 13.38 -18.83
N LYS A 153 3.94 14.30 -18.35
CA LYS A 153 4.17 15.75 -18.49
C LYS A 153 5.12 16.29 -17.44
N THR A 154 5.03 15.80 -16.20
CA THR A 154 5.83 16.31 -15.08
C THR A 154 7.06 15.45 -14.79
N GLY A 155 7.07 14.19 -15.22
CA GLY A 155 8.09 13.20 -14.86
C GLY A 155 8.04 12.79 -13.38
N ARG A 156 6.90 13.01 -12.71
CA ARG A 156 6.74 12.80 -11.26
C ARG A 156 5.52 11.95 -10.96
N VAL A 157 5.49 11.33 -9.78
CA VAL A 157 4.31 10.65 -9.24
C VAL A 157 3.51 11.65 -8.40
N HIS A 158 2.20 11.65 -8.59
CA HIS A 158 1.27 12.53 -7.90
C HIS A 158 0.34 11.66 -7.06
N THR A 159 0.24 11.94 -5.76
CA THR A 159 -0.75 11.32 -4.87
C THR A 159 -1.90 12.29 -4.65
N SER A 160 -3.08 11.77 -4.33
CA SER A 160 -4.18 12.55 -3.76
C SER A 160 -4.15 12.47 -2.23
N PHE A 161 -4.29 13.61 -1.55
CA PHE A 161 -4.42 13.72 -0.09
C PHE A 161 -5.89 13.92 0.27
N ASN A 162 -6.51 12.91 0.87
CA ASN A 162 -7.93 12.97 1.25
C ASN A 162 -8.08 13.50 2.68
N GLN A 163 -8.82 14.58 2.83
CA GLN A 163 -9.02 15.29 4.10
C GLN A 163 -10.18 14.74 4.92
N THR A 164 -11.18 14.11 4.29
CA THR A 164 -12.45 13.72 4.92
C THR A 164 -12.67 12.21 5.07
N GLN A 165 -11.65 11.39 4.81
CA GLN A 165 -11.81 9.92 4.80
C GLN A 165 -11.55 9.23 6.14
N THR A 166 -10.78 9.83 7.05
CA THR A 166 -10.41 9.16 8.31
C THR A 166 -11.23 9.69 9.48
N ALA A 167 -11.71 8.79 10.33
CA ALA A 167 -12.51 9.15 11.51
C ALA A 167 -11.74 9.94 12.58
N THR A 168 -10.40 9.95 12.50
CA THR A 168 -9.53 10.60 13.50
C THR A 168 -9.00 11.96 13.06
N GLY A 169 -9.42 12.47 11.89
CA GLY A 169 -8.94 13.74 11.34
C GLY A 169 -7.54 13.66 10.69
N ARG A 170 -6.97 12.46 10.51
CA ARG A 170 -5.72 12.28 9.76
C ARG A 170 -5.98 12.40 8.25
N LEU A 171 -5.03 12.95 7.52
CA LEU A 171 -5.02 12.82 6.05
C LEU A 171 -4.80 11.36 5.66
N SER A 172 -5.49 10.90 4.61
CA SER A 172 -5.14 9.66 3.90
C SER A 172 -4.52 10.00 2.54
N SER A 173 -3.80 9.05 1.95
CA SER A 173 -3.21 9.20 0.61
C SER A 173 -3.66 8.06 -0.29
N SER A 174 -4.03 8.39 -1.53
CA SER A 174 -4.47 7.44 -2.55
C SER A 174 -3.92 7.80 -3.94
N GLU A 175 -3.92 6.80 -4.82
CA GLU A 175 -3.60 6.95 -6.25
C GLU A 175 -2.24 7.60 -6.58
N PRO A 176 -1.09 7.09 -6.10
CA PRO A 176 -0.91 5.96 -5.17
C PRO A 176 -0.82 6.41 -3.70
N ASN A 177 -0.99 5.46 -2.76
CA ASN A 177 -0.78 5.74 -1.35
C ASN A 177 0.73 5.88 -1.02
N LEU A 178 1.18 7.12 -0.84
CA LEU A 178 2.56 7.47 -0.49
C LEU A 178 2.80 7.63 1.01
N GLN A 179 1.78 7.44 1.85
CA GLN A 179 1.94 7.45 3.31
C GLN A 179 2.45 6.10 3.86
N ASN A 180 2.18 5.00 3.14
CA ASN A 180 2.49 3.64 3.58
C ASN A 180 3.77 3.05 2.97
N ILE A 181 4.66 3.88 2.40
CA ILE A 181 5.93 3.42 1.83
C ILE A 181 6.74 2.64 2.88
N ALA A 182 7.23 1.45 2.52
CA ALA A 182 7.97 0.58 3.41
C ALA A 182 9.24 1.25 3.98
N VAL A 183 9.54 1.03 5.26
CA VAL A 183 10.59 1.76 6.01
C VAL A 183 11.44 0.88 6.93
N ARG A 184 10.91 -0.27 7.39
CA ARG A 184 11.49 -0.99 8.53
C ARG A 184 12.67 -1.87 8.14
N ASP A 185 12.59 -2.51 6.99
CA ASP A 185 13.57 -3.46 6.44
C ASP A 185 14.49 -2.79 5.42
N GLU A 186 15.63 -3.41 5.13
CA GLU A 186 16.62 -2.83 4.19
C GLU A 186 16.04 -2.64 2.78
N LEU A 187 15.19 -3.55 2.30
CA LEU A 187 14.51 -3.40 1.01
C LEU A 187 13.53 -2.22 1.05
N GLY A 188 12.75 -2.07 2.13
CA GLY A 188 11.92 -0.90 2.33
C GLY A 188 12.72 0.41 2.32
N LYS A 189 13.86 0.45 3.01
CA LYS A 189 14.76 1.62 2.98
C LYS A 189 15.27 1.92 1.56
N GLU A 190 15.61 0.89 0.79
CA GLU A 190 16.05 1.05 -0.60
C GLU A 190 14.93 1.56 -1.51
N ILE A 191 13.68 1.07 -1.34
CA ILE A 191 12.50 1.64 -2.01
C ILE A 191 12.37 3.12 -1.64
N ARG A 192 12.53 3.48 -0.38
CA ARG A 192 12.46 4.89 0.05
C ARG A 192 13.55 5.76 -0.56
N ARG A 193 14.76 5.22 -0.78
CA ARG A 193 15.86 5.90 -1.50
C ARG A 193 15.54 6.17 -2.97
N SER A 194 14.55 5.49 -3.55
CA SER A 194 14.09 5.81 -4.90
C SER A 194 13.36 7.15 -4.98
N PHE A 195 12.83 7.67 -3.88
CA PHE A 195 12.23 9.01 -3.83
C PHE A 195 13.34 10.05 -3.73
N ILE A 196 13.49 10.86 -4.77
CA ILE A 196 14.62 11.79 -4.91
C ILE A 196 14.15 13.23 -5.07
N ALA A 197 14.99 14.16 -4.64
CA ALA A 197 14.82 15.57 -4.95
C ALA A 197 15.17 15.84 -6.43
N PRO A 198 14.57 16.84 -7.08
CA PRO A 198 14.97 17.24 -8.42
C PRO A 198 16.42 17.80 -8.41
N PRO A 199 17.15 17.72 -9.53
CA PRO A 199 18.48 18.29 -9.64
C PRO A 199 18.52 19.76 -9.20
N GLY A 200 19.55 20.15 -8.43
CA GLY A 200 19.72 21.53 -7.96
C GLY A 200 18.90 21.92 -6.74
N SER A 201 18.21 20.97 -6.10
CA SER A 201 17.60 21.17 -4.78
C SER A 201 18.64 20.87 -3.70
N TYR A 202 18.91 21.85 -2.83
CA TYR A 202 19.80 21.73 -1.68
C TYR A 202 19.01 21.83 -0.38
#